data_AF-A0A257WW92-F1
#
_entry.id   AF-A0A257WW92-F1
#
_cell.length_a   1.000
_cell.length_b   1.000
_cell.length_c   1.000
_cell.angle_alpha   90.00
_cell.angle_beta   90.00
_cell.angle_gamma   90.00
#
_symmetry.space_group_name_H-M   'P 1'
#
loop_
_entity.id
_entity.type
_entity.pdbx_description
1 polymer ?
#
loop_
_entity_poly.entity_id
_entity_poly.type
_entity_poly.pdbx_seq_one_letter_code
_entity_poly.pdbx_strand_id
1 'polypeptide(L)'
;MSRFNAEPSYTHGQPARTGVLLVNLGTPDKPDAPSLRRYLKQFLSDDRVVEIPKVVWWFILNVIILNVRPKQSAEKYASVWTDEGSPLRVHTERQAKLLRGWMIAEGRPDMDVRFAMRYGNPAIGDVLQQMKMDGCTRILMLPMYPQAASSTTGSMIDELAQTLLRWRNLPELRYLRAFAADAGYIGALAASVREHWAKNPRSSARDLYAFSTTSFATLVSKGPLREPVLPLPPPSAILRVCAKVSRYACWGSLEPVRVRFSK
;
A
#
# COMPACT_ATOMS: atom_id res chain seq x y z
N MET A 1 15.51 -8.41 -29.40
CA MET A 1 15.96 -8.03 -28.03
C MET A 1 15.83 -9.24 -27.11
N SER A 2 16.74 -9.42 -26.14
CA SER A 2 16.65 -10.51 -25.15
C SER A 2 15.35 -10.42 -24.35
N ARG A 3 14.68 -11.56 -24.14
CA ARG A 3 13.51 -11.66 -23.23
C ARG A 3 13.89 -11.38 -21.78
N PHE A 4 15.15 -11.62 -21.41
CA PHE A 4 15.62 -11.48 -20.04
C PHE A 4 16.50 -10.25 -19.86
N ASN A 5 16.43 -9.67 -18.67
CA ASN A 5 17.26 -8.55 -18.21
C ASN A 5 18.74 -8.98 -18.08
N ALA A 6 19.61 -7.98 -18.01
CA ALA A 6 21.02 -8.20 -17.69
C ALA A 6 21.16 -8.78 -16.28
N GLU A 7 22.05 -9.75 -16.14
CA GLU A 7 22.42 -10.35 -14.86
C GLU A 7 23.66 -9.64 -14.29
N PRO A 8 23.72 -9.40 -12.97
CA PRO A 8 24.91 -8.83 -12.34
C PRO A 8 26.11 -9.79 -12.42
N SER A 9 27.31 -9.26 -12.22
CA SER A 9 28.49 -10.10 -12.05
C SER A 9 28.36 -10.96 -10.79
N TYR A 10 28.64 -12.26 -10.91
CA TYR A 10 28.55 -13.21 -9.82
C TYR A 10 29.94 -13.78 -9.50
N THR A 11 30.27 -13.82 -8.21
CA THR A 11 31.48 -14.50 -7.71
C THR A 11 31.06 -15.62 -6.78
N HIS A 12 31.59 -16.83 -7.00
CA HIS A 12 31.35 -17.96 -6.11
C HIS A 12 31.77 -17.63 -4.67
N GLY A 13 30.94 -18.01 -3.70
CA GLY A 13 31.19 -17.76 -2.28
C GLY A 13 30.79 -16.37 -1.77
N GLN A 14 30.16 -15.52 -2.58
CA GLN A 14 29.58 -14.27 -2.10
C GLN A 14 28.53 -14.53 -1.00
N PRO A 15 28.59 -13.80 0.13
CA PRO A 15 27.60 -13.94 1.20
C PRO A 15 26.21 -13.54 0.70
N ALA A 16 25.19 -14.29 1.12
CA ALA A 16 23.81 -13.99 0.73
C ALA A 16 23.36 -12.66 1.35
N ARG A 17 22.91 -11.74 0.50
CA ARG A 17 22.38 -10.44 0.94
C ARG A 17 20.85 -10.45 0.92
N THR A 18 20.25 -9.96 2.00
CA THR A 18 18.79 -9.92 2.15
C THR A 18 18.24 -8.51 1.90
N GLY A 19 17.33 -8.41 0.95
CA GLY A 19 16.56 -7.23 0.64
C GLY A 19 15.20 -7.21 1.35
N VAL A 20 14.79 -6.06 1.87
CA VAL A 20 13.45 -5.81 2.38
C VAL A 20 12.83 -4.66 1.58
N LEU A 21 11.75 -4.96 0.87
CA LEU A 21 11.06 -4.00 0.02
C LEU A 21 9.71 -3.63 0.63
N LEU A 22 9.59 -2.40 1.13
CA LEU A 22 8.33 -1.82 1.57
C LEU A 22 7.53 -1.40 0.33
N VAL A 23 6.30 -1.89 0.18
CA VAL A 23 5.47 -1.56 -0.99
C VAL A 23 4.20 -0.83 -0.57
N ASN A 24 4.02 0.37 -1.12
CA ASN A 24 2.80 1.16 -0.93
C ASN A 24 2.07 1.38 -2.26
N LEU A 25 0.89 2.00 -2.21
CA LEU A 25 0.04 2.23 -3.40
C LEU A 25 0.75 3.11 -4.40
N GLY A 26 1.39 4.12 -3.85
CA GLY A 26 1.99 5.19 -4.60
C GLY A 26 1.08 6.37 -4.78
N THR A 27 1.63 7.33 -5.48
CA THR A 27 1.15 8.70 -5.58
C THR A 27 1.72 9.27 -6.87
N PRO A 28 1.05 10.24 -7.51
CA PRO A 28 1.67 10.99 -8.61
C PRO A 28 2.99 11.63 -8.16
N ASP A 29 3.89 11.91 -9.12
CA ASP A 29 5.18 12.57 -8.85
C ASP A 29 5.01 14.03 -8.40
N LYS A 30 3.96 14.69 -8.91
CA LYS A 30 3.64 16.10 -8.68
C LYS A 30 2.12 16.27 -8.59
N PRO A 31 1.61 17.32 -7.92
CA PRO A 31 0.18 17.59 -7.81
C PRO A 31 -0.36 18.31 -9.06
N ASP A 32 0.09 17.90 -10.24
CA ASP A 32 -0.30 18.49 -11.53
C ASP A 32 -1.07 17.49 -12.40
N ALA A 33 -1.93 18.00 -13.28
CA ALA A 33 -2.78 17.17 -14.12
C ALA A 33 -2.00 16.14 -14.98
N PRO A 34 -0.82 16.46 -15.58
CA PRO A 34 -0.02 15.48 -16.31
C PRO A 34 0.46 14.30 -15.45
N SER A 35 1.00 14.55 -14.25
CA SER A 35 1.49 13.47 -13.39
C SER A 35 0.35 12.64 -12.82
N LEU A 36 -0.77 13.28 -12.47
CA LEU A 36 -1.98 12.56 -12.08
C LEU A 36 -2.55 11.73 -13.23
N ARG A 37 -2.50 12.21 -14.47
CA ARG A 37 -2.94 11.41 -15.63
C ARG A 37 -2.11 10.14 -15.78
N ARG A 38 -0.78 10.21 -15.62
CA ARG A 38 0.10 9.03 -15.65
C ARG A 38 -0.22 8.06 -14.51
N TYR A 39 -0.33 8.57 -13.28
CA TYR A 39 -0.68 7.79 -12.10
C TYR A 39 -2.05 7.11 -12.24
N LEU A 40 -3.10 7.87 -12.59
CA LEU A 40 -4.46 7.34 -12.77
C LEU A 40 -4.52 6.33 -13.90
N LYS A 41 -3.76 6.52 -14.98
CA LYS A 41 -3.67 5.54 -16.06
C LYS A 41 -3.12 4.22 -15.54
N GLN A 42 -2.05 4.22 -14.75
CA GLN A 42 -1.50 3.00 -14.17
C GLN A 42 -2.50 2.36 -13.19
N PHE A 43 -3.02 3.14 -12.24
CA PHE A 43 -3.93 2.66 -11.19
C PHE A 43 -5.22 2.07 -11.76
N LEU A 44 -5.87 2.77 -12.69
CA LEU A 44 -7.16 2.34 -13.23
C LEU A 44 -7.03 1.33 -14.36
N SER A 45 -5.84 1.09 -14.91
CA SER A 45 -5.64 0.00 -15.89
C SER A 45 -5.44 -1.36 -15.24
N ASP A 46 -5.32 -1.43 -13.92
CA ASP A 46 -5.13 -2.68 -13.20
C ASP A 46 -6.45 -3.45 -13.07
N ASP A 47 -6.47 -4.68 -13.56
CA ASP A 47 -7.64 -5.57 -13.53
C ASP A 47 -8.07 -5.93 -12.10
N ARG A 48 -7.15 -5.88 -11.13
CA ARG A 48 -7.46 -6.08 -9.70
C ARG A 48 -8.20 -4.89 -9.10
N VAL A 49 -8.17 -3.73 -9.77
CA VAL A 49 -8.84 -2.50 -9.32
C VAL A 49 -10.16 -2.32 -10.08
N VAL A 50 -10.17 -2.63 -11.38
CA VAL A 50 -11.37 -2.49 -12.22
C VAL A 50 -11.65 -3.78 -12.99
N GLU A 51 -12.68 -4.49 -12.56
CA GLU A 51 -13.12 -5.77 -13.14
C GLU A 51 -14.13 -5.57 -14.30
N ILE A 52 -13.81 -4.70 -15.24
CA ILE A 52 -14.61 -4.45 -16.46
C ILE A 52 -13.83 -4.99 -17.67
N PRO A 53 -14.48 -5.59 -18.68
CA PRO A 53 -13.80 -6.09 -19.88
C PRO A 53 -12.82 -5.07 -20.47
N LYS A 54 -11.55 -5.49 -20.63
CA LYS A 54 -10.40 -4.62 -20.93
C LYS A 54 -10.64 -3.65 -22.08
N VAL A 55 -11.26 -4.10 -23.17
CA VAL A 55 -11.48 -3.27 -24.36
C VAL A 55 -12.47 -2.14 -24.06
N VAL A 56 -13.57 -2.46 -23.38
CA VAL A 56 -14.60 -1.49 -23.00
C VAL A 56 -14.02 -0.48 -22.01
N TRP A 57 -13.33 -0.97 -20.99
CA TRP A 57 -12.72 -0.12 -19.98
C TRP A 57 -11.60 0.75 -20.55
N TRP A 58 -10.77 0.22 -21.45
CA TRP A 58 -9.71 0.98 -22.09
C TRP A 58 -10.26 2.19 -22.84
N PHE A 59 -11.39 2.05 -23.54
CA PHE A 59 -12.04 3.17 -24.21
C PHE A 59 -12.53 4.22 -23.19
N ILE A 60 -13.26 3.80 -22.16
CA ILE A 60 -13.76 4.69 -21.10
C ILE A 60 -12.61 5.42 -20.39
N LEU A 61 -11.55 4.69 -20.04
CA LEU A 61 -10.39 5.21 -19.34
C LEU A 61 -9.68 6.27 -20.18
N ASN A 62 -9.29 5.94 -21.42
CA ASN A 62 -8.43 6.80 -22.23
C ASN A 62 -9.18 7.97 -22.88
N VAL A 63 -10.48 7.80 -23.20
CA VAL A 63 -11.27 8.82 -23.89
C VAL A 63 -12.02 9.74 -22.92
N ILE A 64 -12.51 9.23 -21.78
CA ILE A 64 -13.33 10.01 -20.85
C ILE A 64 -12.56 10.33 -19.58
N ILE A 65 -12.16 9.30 -18.82
CA ILE A 65 -11.66 9.47 -17.46
C ILE A 65 -10.35 10.27 -17.43
N LEU A 66 -9.36 9.88 -18.24
CA LEU A 66 -8.05 10.52 -18.25
C LEU A 66 -8.07 11.95 -18.80
N ASN A 67 -9.15 12.37 -19.47
CA ASN A 67 -9.31 13.73 -19.98
C ASN A 67 -10.01 14.65 -18.98
N VAL A 68 -10.91 14.11 -18.13
CA VAL A 68 -11.73 14.93 -17.21
C VAL A 68 -11.22 14.89 -15.77
N ARG A 69 -10.91 13.70 -15.23
CA ARG A 69 -10.62 13.52 -13.80
C ARG A 69 -9.29 14.10 -13.29
N PRO A 70 -8.19 14.13 -14.07
CA PRO A 70 -6.90 14.57 -13.52
C PRO A 70 -6.92 16.02 -13.01
N LYS A 71 -7.65 16.93 -13.68
CA LYS A 71 -7.75 18.33 -13.25
C LYS A 71 -8.41 18.46 -11.87
N GLN A 72 -9.58 17.83 -11.70
CA GLN A 72 -10.30 17.83 -10.43
C GLN A 72 -9.53 17.12 -9.30
N SER A 73 -8.78 16.07 -9.64
CA SER A 73 -7.98 15.34 -8.67
C SER A 73 -6.74 16.13 -8.26
N ALA A 74 -6.14 16.90 -9.18
CA ALA A 74 -4.94 17.68 -8.92
C ALA A 74 -5.17 18.72 -7.83
N GLU A 75 -6.33 19.39 -7.82
CA GLU A 75 -6.72 20.34 -6.77
C GLU A 75 -6.75 19.68 -5.37
N LYS A 76 -7.28 18.46 -5.27
CA LYS A 76 -7.31 17.70 -4.02
C LYS A 76 -5.90 17.29 -3.57
N TYR A 77 -5.09 16.78 -4.49
CA TYR A 77 -3.70 16.43 -4.18
C TYR A 77 -2.87 17.65 -3.78
N ALA A 78 -3.09 18.80 -4.43
CA ALA A 78 -2.44 20.06 -4.10
C ALA A 78 -2.78 20.52 -2.67
N SER A 79 -4.02 20.31 -2.21
CA SER A 79 -4.45 20.72 -0.86
C SER A 79 -3.72 20.01 0.29
N VAL A 80 -3.15 18.82 0.03
CA VAL A 80 -2.43 18.02 1.01
C VAL A 80 -0.93 17.89 0.68
N TRP A 81 -0.47 18.58 -0.36
CA TRP A 81 0.91 18.50 -0.81
C TRP A 81 1.81 19.30 0.12
N THR A 82 2.99 18.77 0.42
CA THR A 82 4.02 19.47 1.20
C THR A 82 5.22 19.81 0.33
N ASP A 83 6.11 20.66 0.84
CA ASP A 83 7.36 21.00 0.14
C ASP A 83 8.25 19.76 -0.08
N GLU A 84 8.17 18.76 0.81
CA GLU A 84 8.87 17.48 0.68
C GLU A 84 8.20 16.53 -0.35
N GLY A 85 6.96 16.81 -0.76
CA GLY A 85 6.19 16.06 -1.75
C GLY A 85 4.89 15.48 -1.21
N SER A 86 4.42 14.39 -1.83
CA SER A 86 3.26 13.65 -1.30
C SER A 86 3.56 13.08 0.09
N PRO A 87 2.74 13.36 1.12
CA PRO A 87 2.93 12.82 2.46
C PRO A 87 3.09 11.30 2.48
N LEU A 88 2.34 10.59 1.63
CA LEU A 88 2.43 9.13 1.51
C LEU A 88 3.86 8.68 1.15
N ARG A 89 4.46 9.33 0.14
CA ARG A 89 5.82 9.02 -0.32
C ARG A 89 6.85 9.39 0.75
N VAL A 90 6.74 10.60 1.30
CA VAL A 90 7.65 11.13 2.32
C VAL A 90 7.68 10.23 3.57
N HIS A 91 6.51 9.85 4.08
CA HIS A 91 6.44 8.96 5.25
C HIS A 91 6.94 7.55 4.93
N THR A 92 6.64 7.02 3.75
CA THR A 92 7.12 5.69 3.32
C THR A 92 8.65 5.66 3.23
N GLU A 93 9.25 6.68 2.61
CA GLU A 93 10.70 6.84 2.51
C GLU A 93 11.35 6.97 3.89
N ARG A 94 10.76 7.78 4.77
CA ARG A 94 11.24 7.93 6.16
C ARG A 94 11.15 6.61 6.93
N GLN A 95 10.08 5.85 6.78
CA GLN A 95 9.92 4.54 7.41
C GLN A 95 10.97 3.54 6.91
N ALA A 96 11.25 3.49 5.61
CA ALA A 96 12.31 2.66 5.05
C ALA A 96 13.69 3.02 5.63
N LYS A 97 14.00 4.33 5.72
CA LYS A 97 15.25 4.83 6.29
C LYS A 97 15.39 4.48 7.77
N LEU A 98 14.34 4.69 8.57
CA LEU A 98 14.33 4.35 9.99
C LEU A 98 14.47 2.84 10.22
N LEU A 99 13.77 2.03 9.43
CA LEU A 99 13.87 0.57 9.50
C LEU A 99 15.29 0.08 9.16
N ARG A 100 15.92 0.67 8.13
CA ARG A 100 17.31 0.38 7.79
C ARG A 100 18.25 0.72 8.95
N GLY A 101 18.10 1.90 9.53
CA GLY A 101 18.91 2.33 10.68
C GLY A 101 18.75 1.41 11.88
N TRP A 102 17.51 1.00 12.17
CA TRP A 102 17.22 0.04 13.23
C TRP A 102 17.87 -1.33 12.96
N MET A 103 17.77 -1.87 11.74
CA MET A 103 18.41 -3.15 11.39
C MET A 103 19.94 -3.12 11.54
N ILE A 104 20.57 -2.00 11.18
CA ILE A 104 22.01 -1.82 11.38
C ILE A 104 22.34 -1.82 12.88
N ALA A 105 21.56 -1.12 13.71
CA ALA A 105 21.75 -1.08 15.15
C ALA A 105 21.57 -2.48 15.80
N GLU A 106 20.70 -3.32 15.24
CA GLU A 106 20.49 -4.72 15.65
C GLU A 106 21.54 -5.70 15.10
N GLY A 107 22.64 -5.20 14.52
CA GLY A 107 23.74 -6.03 14.03
C GLY A 107 23.48 -6.71 12.68
N ARG A 108 22.58 -6.17 11.86
CA ARG A 108 22.26 -6.67 10.50
C ARG A 108 22.60 -5.64 9.41
N PRO A 109 23.89 -5.27 9.26
CA PRO A 109 24.31 -4.20 8.34
C PRO A 109 24.21 -4.57 6.86
N ASP A 110 24.08 -5.85 6.55
CA ASP A 110 23.94 -6.41 5.20
C ASP A 110 22.52 -6.29 4.63
N MET A 111 21.52 -5.97 5.48
CA MET A 111 20.13 -5.81 5.04
C MET A 111 19.93 -4.55 4.19
N ASP A 112 19.40 -4.74 2.99
CA ASP A 112 19.05 -3.65 2.08
C ASP A 112 17.55 -3.34 2.19
N VAL A 113 17.21 -2.24 2.86
CA VAL A 113 15.82 -1.80 3.03
C VAL A 113 15.51 -0.68 2.05
N ARG A 114 14.51 -0.89 1.21
CA ARG A 114 14.02 0.08 0.22
C ARG A 114 12.51 0.17 0.25
N PHE A 115 11.97 1.17 -0.46
CA PHE A 115 10.55 1.27 -0.72
C PHE A 115 10.27 1.30 -2.22
N ALA A 116 9.08 0.86 -2.60
CA ALA A 116 8.54 0.98 -3.94
C ALA A 116 7.05 1.34 -3.90
N MET A 117 6.60 1.89 -5.00
CA MET A 117 5.21 2.22 -5.27
C MET A 117 4.65 1.22 -6.27
N ARG A 118 3.44 0.72 -5.99
CA ARG A 118 2.71 -0.10 -6.95
C ARG A 118 2.37 0.69 -8.21
N TYR A 119 1.95 1.94 -8.04
CA TYR A 119 1.66 2.90 -9.10
C TYR A 119 2.47 4.19 -8.88
N GLY A 120 3.20 4.63 -9.89
CA GLY A 120 4.14 5.76 -9.78
C GLY A 120 5.55 5.32 -9.39
N ASN A 121 6.33 6.26 -8.86
CA ASN A 121 7.78 6.11 -8.66
C ASN A 121 8.16 6.07 -7.17
N PRO A 122 9.21 5.30 -6.81
CA PRO A 122 9.93 4.35 -7.65
C PRO A 122 9.11 3.06 -7.87
N ALA A 123 9.09 2.52 -9.10
CA ALA A 123 8.31 1.33 -9.42
C ALA A 123 8.91 0.06 -8.83
N ILE A 124 8.07 -0.94 -8.51
CA ILE A 124 8.49 -2.23 -7.94
C ILE A 124 9.59 -2.89 -8.78
N GLY A 125 9.40 -2.97 -10.10
CA GLY A 125 10.35 -3.59 -11.01
C GLY A 125 11.73 -2.92 -10.99
N ASP A 126 11.76 -1.59 -10.96
CA ASP A 126 13.02 -0.82 -10.94
C ASP A 126 13.79 -1.05 -9.64
N VAL A 127 13.09 -0.99 -8.50
CA VAL A 127 13.73 -1.19 -7.20
C VAL A 127 14.21 -2.62 -7.04
N LEU A 128 13.42 -3.61 -7.46
CA LEU A 128 13.83 -5.02 -7.46
C LEU A 128 15.06 -5.25 -8.35
N GLN A 129 15.10 -4.63 -9.53
CA GLN A 129 16.25 -4.74 -10.42
C GLN A 129 17.50 -4.12 -9.77
N GLN A 130 17.38 -2.97 -9.12
CA GLN A 130 18.51 -2.37 -8.39
C GLN A 130 18.97 -3.27 -7.24
N MET A 131 18.05 -3.78 -6.41
CA MET A 131 18.40 -4.70 -5.32
C MET A 131 19.12 -5.95 -5.83
N LYS A 132 18.70 -6.48 -6.99
CA LYS A 132 19.39 -7.58 -7.67
C LYS A 132 20.79 -7.18 -8.12
N MET A 133 20.96 -6.00 -8.73
CA MET A 133 22.28 -5.48 -9.12
C MET A 133 23.20 -5.27 -7.91
N ASP A 134 22.63 -4.97 -6.75
CA ASP A 134 23.33 -4.80 -5.47
C ASP A 134 23.57 -6.14 -4.73
N GLY A 135 23.33 -7.27 -5.40
CA GLY A 135 23.64 -8.62 -4.91
C GLY A 135 22.59 -9.23 -3.98
N CYS A 136 21.38 -8.67 -3.87
CA CYS A 136 20.31 -9.28 -3.07
C CYS A 136 19.87 -10.61 -3.68
N THR A 137 20.14 -11.71 -2.98
CA THR A 137 19.73 -13.07 -3.37
C THR A 137 18.48 -13.54 -2.62
N ARG A 138 18.09 -12.81 -1.57
CA ARG A 138 16.85 -13.02 -0.80
C ARG A 138 16.07 -11.73 -0.75
N ILE A 139 14.78 -11.76 -1.05
CA ILE A 139 13.92 -10.57 -1.01
C ILE A 139 12.66 -10.86 -0.20
N LEU A 140 12.41 -10.01 0.80
CA LEU A 140 11.17 -9.94 1.55
C LEU A 140 10.36 -8.72 1.09
N MET A 141 9.18 -8.95 0.52
CA MET A 141 8.24 -7.89 0.18
C MET A 141 7.23 -7.68 1.32
N LEU A 142 7.17 -6.45 1.81
CA LEU A 142 6.29 -6.02 2.89
C LEU A 142 5.28 -5.01 2.33
N PRO A 143 4.02 -5.41 2.05
CA PRO A 143 3.00 -4.43 1.74
C PRO A 143 2.80 -3.50 2.94
N MET A 144 2.59 -2.21 2.69
CA MET A 144 2.31 -1.23 3.74
C MET A 144 0.82 -1.15 4.10
N TYR A 145 0.05 -2.14 3.66
CA TYR A 145 -1.35 -2.33 3.99
C TYR A 145 -1.47 -3.49 5.00
N PRO A 146 -1.88 -3.22 6.25
CA PRO A 146 -2.05 -4.26 7.26
C PRO A 146 -3.11 -5.30 6.88
N GLN A 147 -4.18 -4.85 6.22
CA GLN A 147 -5.26 -5.68 5.69
C GLN A 147 -5.00 -6.00 4.21
N ALA A 148 -5.00 -7.29 3.88
CA ALA A 148 -4.88 -7.73 2.49
C ALA A 148 -6.16 -7.50 1.72
N ALA A 149 -6.04 -7.01 0.48
CA ALA A 149 -7.12 -6.98 -0.50
C ALA A 149 -6.59 -7.38 -1.89
N SER A 150 -7.51 -7.81 -2.78
CA SER A 150 -7.19 -8.13 -4.18
C SER A 150 -6.59 -6.91 -4.90
N SER A 151 -7.21 -5.73 -4.72
CA SER A 151 -6.80 -4.47 -5.36
C SER A 151 -5.51 -3.84 -4.82
N THR A 152 -4.97 -4.34 -3.70
CA THR A 152 -3.74 -3.84 -3.08
C THR A 152 -2.64 -4.90 -3.07
N THR A 153 -2.69 -5.84 -2.14
CA THR A 153 -1.70 -6.91 -2.01
C THR A 153 -1.70 -7.82 -3.24
N GLY A 154 -2.87 -8.13 -3.80
CA GLY A 154 -2.97 -8.93 -5.03
C GLY A 154 -2.31 -8.24 -6.23
N SER A 155 -2.64 -6.97 -6.46
CA SER A 155 -2.01 -6.13 -7.50
C SER A 155 -0.48 -6.02 -7.35
N MET A 156 0.03 -5.89 -6.12
CA MET A 156 1.47 -5.94 -5.84
C MET A 156 2.10 -7.28 -6.26
N ILE A 157 1.45 -8.40 -5.93
CA ILE A 157 1.95 -9.75 -6.26
C ILE A 157 1.96 -9.95 -7.79
N ASP A 158 0.95 -9.44 -8.50
CA ASP A 158 0.91 -9.51 -9.96
C ASP A 158 2.09 -8.72 -10.59
N GLU A 159 2.40 -7.53 -10.08
CA GLU A 159 3.55 -6.73 -10.54
C GLU A 159 4.89 -7.42 -10.24
N LEU A 160 5.03 -8.03 -9.06
CA LEU A 160 6.19 -8.86 -8.73
C LEU A 160 6.33 -10.00 -9.74
N ALA A 161 5.26 -10.76 -9.98
CA ALA A 161 5.28 -11.88 -10.92
C ALA A 161 5.67 -11.42 -12.33
N GLN A 162 5.10 -10.31 -12.81
CA GLN A 162 5.44 -9.72 -14.10
C GLN A 162 6.92 -9.32 -14.19
N THR A 163 7.47 -8.75 -13.12
CA THR A 163 8.90 -8.41 -13.04
C THR A 163 9.77 -9.67 -13.16
N LEU A 164 9.44 -10.73 -12.42
CA LEU A 164 10.24 -11.96 -12.38
C LEU A 164 10.23 -12.74 -13.69
N LEU A 165 9.17 -12.60 -14.52
CA LEU A 165 9.14 -13.18 -15.87
C LEU A 165 10.27 -12.67 -16.79
N ARG A 166 10.94 -11.57 -16.40
CA ARG A 166 12.06 -10.96 -17.12
C ARG A 166 13.43 -11.35 -16.54
N TRP A 167 13.50 -12.15 -15.48
CA TRP A 167 14.76 -12.51 -14.81
C TRP A 167 15.19 -13.95 -15.14
N ARG A 168 16.49 -14.18 -15.34
CA ARG A 168 17.01 -15.56 -15.50
C ARG A 168 17.26 -16.19 -14.14
N ASN A 169 17.97 -15.47 -13.28
CA ASN A 169 18.24 -15.89 -11.92
C ASN A 169 17.21 -15.27 -10.97
N LEU A 170 16.40 -16.12 -10.34
CA LEU A 170 15.37 -15.72 -9.38
C LEU A 170 15.96 -15.74 -7.96
N PRO A 171 15.66 -14.73 -7.12
CA PRO A 171 16.04 -14.75 -5.71
C PRO A 171 15.11 -15.65 -4.90
N GLU A 172 15.49 -15.99 -3.67
CA GLU A 172 14.56 -16.49 -2.68
C GLU A 172 13.54 -15.38 -2.36
N LEU A 173 12.25 -15.68 -2.47
CA LEU A 173 11.19 -14.68 -2.31
C LEU A 173 10.26 -15.03 -1.17
N ARG A 174 9.96 -14.03 -0.35
CA ARG A 174 8.87 -14.05 0.63
C ARG A 174 8.07 -12.77 0.51
N TYR A 175 6.77 -12.86 0.72
CA TYR A 175 5.93 -11.69 0.88
C TYR A 175 5.00 -11.89 2.08
N LEU A 176 4.70 -10.81 2.79
CA LEU A 176 3.65 -10.87 3.81
C LEU A 176 2.29 -10.67 3.17
N ARG A 177 1.36 -11.59 3.46
CA ARG A 177 -0.04 -11.45 3.01
C ARG A 177 -0.76 -10.33 3.75
N ALA A 178 -0.73 -10.37 5.08
CA ALA A 178 -1.38 -9.42 5.97
C ALA A 178 -0.67 -9.41 7.33
N PHE A 179 -0.76 -8.29 8.04
CA PHE A 179 -0.22 -8.14 9.40
C PHE A 179 -1.14 -7.33 10.33
N ALA A 180 -2.41 -7.14 9.98
CA ALA A 180 -3.38 -6.40 10.80
C ALA A 180 -3.56 -6.97 12.22
N ALA A 181 -3.28 -8.26 12.44
CA ALA A 181 -3.36 -8.91 13.74
C ALA A 181 -2.02 -8.90 14.52
N ASP A 182 -0.95 -8.34 13.95
CA ASP A 182 0.36 -8.27 14.58
C ASP A 182 0.31 -7.47 15.89
N ALA A 183 0.96 -8.00 16.93
CA ALA A 183 0.91 -7.41 18.26
C ALA A 183 1.61 -6.04 18.33
N GLY A 184 2.68 -5.86 17.53
CA GLY A 184 3.41 -4.61 17.38
C GLY A 184 2.58 -3.56 16.64
N TYR A 185 1.95 -3.92 15.52
CA TYR A 185 1.03 -3.04 14.80
C TYR A 185 -0.14 -2.56 15.68
N ILE A 186 -0.82 -3.49 16.36
CA ILE A 186 -1.91 -3.15 17.30
C ILE A 186 -1.38 -2.28 18.45
N GLY A 187 -0.17 -2.56 18.94
CA GLY A 187 0.49 -1.75 19.95
C GLY A 187 0.73 -0.31 19.51
N ALA A 188 1.23 -0.11 18.29
CA ALA A 188 1.47 1.21 17.71
C ALA A 188 0.16 2.01 17.52
N LEU A 189 -0.90 1.37 17.01
CA LEU A 189 -2.22 2.01 16.92
C LEU A 189 -2.76 2.41 18.29
N ALA A 190 -2.65 1.52 19.28
CA ALA A 190 -3.09 1.80 20.64
C ALA A 190 -2.31 2.96 21.28
N ALA A 191 -1.00 3.04 21.03
CA ALA A 191 -0.15 4.13 21.50
C ALA A 191 -0.58 5.47 20.87
N SER A 192 -0.81 5.50 19.56
CA SER A 192 -1.29 6.70 18.86
C SER A 192 -2.60 7.25 19.44
N VAL A 193 -3.57 6.37 19.76
CA VAL A 193 -4.83 6.78 20.40
C VAL A 193 -4.59 7.35 21.80
N ARG A 194 -3.74 6.72 22.62
CA ARG A 194 -3.43 7.20 23.98
C ARG A 194 -2.71 8.54 23.95
N GLU A 195 -1.76 8.73 23.03
CA GLU A 195 -1.06 10.00 22.83
C GLU A 195 -2.03 11.12 22.46
N HIS A 196 -3.03 10.84 21.61
CA HIS A 196 -4.05 11.81 21.27
C HIS A 196 -4.89 12.22 22.49
N TRP A 197 -5.29 11.28 23.36
CA TRP A 197 -6.05 11.58 24.59
C TRP A 197 -5.23 12.35 25.62
N ALA A 198 -3.92 12.08 25.72
CA ALA A 198 -3.06 12.83 26.62
C ALA A 198 -3.01 14.33 26.22
N LYS A 199 -3.09 14.62 24.92
CA LYS A 199 -3.08 15.99 24.37
C LYS A 199 -4.47 16.63 24.31
N ASN A 200 -5.52 15.83 24.22
CA ASN A 200 -6.91 16.27 24.12
C ASN A 200 -7.72 15.62 25.25
N PRO A 201 -7.65 16.19 26.48
CA PRO A 201 -8.33 15.63 27.64
C PRO A 201 -9.83 15.51 27.37
N ARG A 202 -10.39 14.35 27.74
CA ARG A 202 -11.78 14.02 27.46
C ARG A 202 -12.75 14.99 28.13
N SER A 203 -13.74 15.46 27.38
CA SER A 203 -14.84 16.29 27.91
C SER A 203 -16.01 15.47 28.46
N SER A 204 -16.12 14.17 28.12
CA SER A 204 -17.18 13.29 28.63
C SER A 204 -16.79 11.80 28.64
N ALA A 205 -17.54 10.98 29.39
CA ALA A 205 -17.32 9.53 29.49
C ALA A 205 -17.83 8.71 28.29
N ARG A 206 -18.39 9.34 27.25
CA ARG A 206 -19.00 8.68 26.10
C ARG A 206 -18.39 9.18 24.78
N ASP A 207 -17.16 8.79 24.51
CA ASP A 207 -16.55 9.03 23.21
C ASP A 207 -16.94 7.91 22.23
N LEU A 208 -17.49 8.29 21.09
CA LEU A 208 -17.77 7.39 19.97
C LEU A 208 -16.51 7.28 19.09
N TYR A 209 -16.04 6.06 18.86
CA TYR A 209 -14.92 5.79 17.94
C TYR A 209 -15.46 5.39 16.58
N ALA A 210 -15.16 6.19 15.55
CA ALA A 210 -15.39 5.82 14.17
C ALA A 210 -14.07 5.35 13.54
N PHE A 211 -13.93 4.04 13.35
CA PHE A 211 -12.85 3.49 12.53
C PHE A 211 -13.29 3.51 11.06
N SER A 212 -12.79 4.48 10.30
CA SER A 212 -13.03 4.56 8.87
C SER A 212 -11.99 3.76 8.09
N THR A 213 -12.44 2.82 7.26
CA THR A 213 -11.61 2.15 6.25
C THR A 213 -12.07 2.57 4.86
N THR A 214 -11.17 2.56 3.87
CA THR A 214 -11.55 2.85 2.49
C THR A 214 -12.52 1.77 2.01
N SER A 215 -13.78 2.16 1.77
CA SER A 215 -14.82 1.23 1.30
C SER A 215 -14.49 0.72 -0.10
N PHE A 216 -14.50 -0.60 -0.27
CA PHE A 216 -14.31 -1.26 -1.56
C PHE A 216 -15.52 -1.05 -2.49
N ALA A 217 -16.73 -0.97 -1.91
CA ALA A 217 -18.00 -0.89 -2.66
C ALA A 217 -18.19 0.41 -3.45
N THR A 218 -17.45 1.48 -3.13
CA THR A 218 -17.58 2.78 -3.81
C THR A 218 -16.70 2.90 -5.06
N LEU A 219 -15.78 1.95 -5.29
CA LEU A 219 -14.87 1.99 -6.45
C LEU A 219 -15.44 1.29 -7.70
N VAL A 220 -16.38 0.35 -7.54
CA VAL A 220 -17.01 -0.40 -8.62
C VAL A 220 -18.53 -0.38 -8.45
N SER A 221 -19.18 0.55 -9.15
CA SER A 221 -20.63 0.53 -9.31
C SER A 221 -21.01 -0.59 -10.30
N LYS A 222 -21.70 -1.61 -9.77
CA LYS A 222 -22.65 -2.53 -10.44
C LYS A 222 -22.08 -3.45 -11.53
N GLY A 223 -21.55 -4.61 -11.12
CA GLY A 223 -21.43 -5.81 -11.93
C GLY A 223 -21.87 -7.04 -11.11
N PRO A 224 -22.52 -8.07 -11.70
CA PRO A 224 -23.12 -9.16 -10.95
C PRO A 224 -22.15 -10.33 -10.84
N LEU A 225 -21.02 -10.23 -10.16
CA LEU A 225 -20.14 -11.40 -9.98
C LEU A 225 -19.54 -11.52 -8.57
N ARG A 226 -19.45 -12.78 -8.18
CA ARG A 226 -19.23 -13.33 -6.84
C ARG A 226 -17.74 -13.23 -6.49
N GLU A 227 -17.40 -12.51 -5.42
CA GLU A 227 -16.23 -12.92 -4.64
C GLU A 227 -16.66 -14.06 -3.70
N PRO A 228 -16.01 -15.24 -3.74
CA PRO A 228 -15.85 -15.97 -2.50
C PRO A 228 -14.97 -15.08 -1.63
N VAL A 229 -15.63 -14.40 -0.68
CA VAL A 229 -15.07 -13.71 0.48
C VAL A 229 -13.66 -14.27 0.77
N LEU A 230 -12.61 -13.56 0.34
CA LEU A 230 -11.35 -13.67 1.06
C LEU A 230 -11.75 -13.39 2.50
N PRO A 231 -11.55 -14.30 3.46
CA PRO A 231 -12.03 -14.08 4.82
C PRO A 231 -11.51 -12.72 5.21
N LEU A 232 -12.44 -11.75 5.34
CA LEU A 232 -12.14 -10.46 5.92
C LEU A 232 -11.34 -10.83 7.18
N PRO A 233 -10.06 -10.42 7.33
CA PRO A 233 -9.45 -10.55 8.63
C PRO A 233 -10.45 -9.84 9.56
N PRO A 234 -11.00 -10.54 10.57
CA PRO A 234 -12.28 -10.15 11.15
C PRO A 234 -12.17 -8.75 11.77
N PRO A 235 -13.27 -8.19 12.30
CA PRO A 235 -13.22 -7.05 13.23
C PRO A 235 -12.19 -7.15 14.39
N SER A 236 -11.41 -8.25 14.49
CA SER A 236 -10.36 -8.52 15.45
C SER A 236 -9.28 -7.43 15.56
N ALA A 237 -8.83 -6.79 14.49
CA ALA A 237 -7.79 -5.75 14.63
C ALA A 237 -8.34 -4.53 15.40
N ILE A 238 -9.51 -4.03 14.99
CA ILE A 238 -10.21 -2.92 15.65
C ILE A 238 -10.59 -3.31 17.08
N LEU A 239 -11.18 -4.51 17.27
CA LEU A 239 -11.54 -5.01 18.59
C LEU A 239 -10.32 -5.19 19.50
N ARG A 240 -9.17 -5.62 18.97
CA ARG A 240 -7.92 -5.75 19.73
C ARG A 240 -7.31 -4.39 20.07
N VAL A 241 -7.44 -3.40 19.18
CA VAL A 241 -7.09 -2.01 19.50
C VAL A 241 -8.03 -1.51 20.60
N CYS A 242 -9.35 -1.65 20.46
CA CYS A 242 -10.32 -1.30 21.50
C CYS A 242 -9.94 -1.94 22.85
N ALA A 243 -9.67 -3.24 22.88
CA ALA A 243 -9.30 -3.96 24.10
C ALA A 243 -7.99 -3.48 24.74
N LYS A 244 -7.02 -3.00 23.93
CA LYS A 244 -5.76 -2.44 24.45
C LYS A 244 -5.93 -1.03 24.99
N VAL A 245 -6.92 -0.27 24.51
CA VAL A 245 -7.06 1.17 24.79
C VAL A 245 -8.22 1.44 25.78
N SER A 246 -9.21 0.56 25.91
CA SER A 246 -10.34 0.70 26.82
C SER A 246 -10.80 -0.64 27.40
N ARG A 247 -11.20 -0.65 28.68
CA ARG A 247 -11.85 -1.79 29.36
C ARG A 247 -13.34 -1.93 29.04
N TYR A 248 -13.93 -1.00 28.27
CA TYR A 248 -15.37 -0.93 28.01
C TYR A 248 -15.71 -1.35 26.57
N ALA A 249 -16.82 -2.09 26.43
CA ALA A 249 -17.25 -2.80 25.23
C ALA A 249 -17.33 -1.91 23.96
N CYS A 250 -16.62 -2.30 22.91
CA CYS A 250 -16.82 -1.76 21.56
C CYS A 250 -18.08 -2.38 20.96
N TRP A 251 -19.18 -1.61 20.89
CA TRP A 251 -20.36 -1.98 20.11
C TRP A 251 -20.09 -1.65 18.63
N GLY A 252 -19.85 -2.68 17.82
CA GLY A 252 -19.83 -2.56 16.36
C GLY A 252 -21.23 -2.79 15.80
N SER A 253 -22.02 -1.73 15.59
CA SER A 253 -23.24 -1.83 14.78
C SER A 253 -22.90 -1.61 13.31
N LEU A 254 -23.01 -2.66 12.50
CA LEU A 254 -23.09 -2.56 11.04
C LEU A 254 -24.51 -2.12 10.66
N GLU A 255 -24.86 -0.86 10.88
CA GLU A 255 -26.00 -0.25 10.19
C GLU A 255 -25.50 0.74 9.13
N PRO A 256 -26.02 0.70 7.90
CA PRO A 256 -25.73 1.71 6.90
C PRO A 256 -26.31 3.03 7.37
N VAL A 257 -25.45 3.98 7.76
CA VAL A 257 -25.84 5.37 7.98
C VAL A 257 -26.43 5.90 6.67
N ARG A 258 -27.77 5.93 6.57
CA ARG A 258 -28.47 6.68 5.52
C ARG A 258 -28.26 8.16 5.79
N VAL A 259 -27.33 8.76 5.07
CA VAL A 259 -27.23 10.22 4.95
C VAL A 259 -28.49 10.69 4.21
N ARG A 260 -29.46 11.25 4.93
CA ARG A 260 -30.53 12.06 4.32
C ARG A 260 -29.93 13.39 3.92
N PHE A 261 -29.85 13.66 2.62
CA PHE A 261 -29.70 15.02 2.15
C PHE A 261 -31.03 15.75 2.36
N SER A 262 -31.01 16.78 3.22
CA SER A 262 -32.06 17.80 3.22
C SER A 262 -31.98 18.56 1.90
N LYS A 263 -33.15 18.89 1.35
CA LYS A 263 -33.35 19.61 0.09
C LYS A 263 -32.60 20.94 0.04
#